data_AF-A0A517NN32-F1
#
_entry.id   AF-A0A517NN32-F1
#
_cell.length_a   1.000
_cell.length_b   1.000
_cell.length_c   1.000
_cell.angle_alpha   90.00
_cell.angle_beta   90.00
_cell.angle_gamma   90.00
#
_symmetry.space_group_name_H-M   'P 1'
#
loop_
_entity.id
_entity.type
_entity.pdbx_description
1 polymer ?
#
loop_
_entity_poly.entity_id
_entity_poly.type
_entity_poly.pdbx_seq_one_letter_code
_entity_poly.pdbx_strand_id
1 'polypeptide(L)'
;MFLQISSYPDLKLLRELTTTPGSGMHAAVVFSPDGKRLAYTPTGGDGTLMIVDPSRGKVMNQYAADFTCSNDLQFVDDRRVISHGWRRSPRIIDIETGAVTTLKDVVPFGGAGMAWTSRSGKHSLLLGHAGDERGQVSMWNFPAIATPENSKPAVAASTPPKPSATMTTDDAPREIPKVPALIEIPTEEVVKKAKNEIKQLLQIADDGPIDDGLPNRLLNLVAEEKDTTVHYAMLTTAARLAGRLGKAGEIRRALDELTQRYQFDRLRVAGRLLYDARTRPLASDAKLQLAALAEDLGDEAIATEEIDYASAFYDLAIEWSPLDRTSLRRRRDKGKQIDSILPEFRKAVAAQKLIDQIPPDPAAHQTWGSYRCFARGKWEAGLVHLSKAKDPELKDLTQSDLAVDDKPQSWLDLASRWKDYASKQPDGTAKQGANAAARYWYQRAIGKLTGLDKLRAETALNELPVASDHPPRTSSQ
;
A
#
# COMPACT_ATOMS: atom_id res chain seq x y z
N MET A 1 7.59 -24.71 -17.84
CA MET A 1 8.64 -25.67 -18.20
C MET A 1 9.10 -26.33 -16.90
N PHE A 2 8.57 -27.51 -16.56
CA PHE A 2 9.07 -28.25 -15.40
C PHE A 2 10.34 -28.99 -15.84
N LEU A 3 11.46 -28.72 -15.18
CA LEU A 3 12.70 -29.48 -15.36
C LEU A 3 12.40 -30.95 -15.03
N GLN A 4 12.50 -31.83 -16.01
CA GLN A 4 12.45 -33.27 -15.79
C GLN A 4 13.84 -33.69 -15.28
N ILE A 5 14.03 -33.68 -13.95
CA ILE A 5 15.30 -33.94 -13.25
C ILE A 5 15.82 -35.37 -13.50
N SER A 6 14.99 -36.25 -14.06
CA SER A 6 15.30 -37.66 -14.38
C SER A 6 16.49 -37.86 -15.33
N SER A 7 16.98 -36.82 -15.99
CA SER A 7 18.12 -36.88 -16.93
C SER A 7 19.50 -36.76 -16.27
N TYR A 8 19.59 -36.54 -14.95
CA TYR A 8 20.85 -36.36 -14.22
C TYR A 8 20.95 -37.33 -13.02
N PRO A 9 21.52 -38.54 -13.20
CA PRO A 9 21.52 -39.59 -12.18
C PRO A 9 22.31 -39.24 -10.90
N ASP A 10 23.23 -38.27 -10.97
CA ASP A 10 24.03 -37.82 -9.83
C ASP A 10 23.36 -36.73 -8.99
N LEU A 11 22.25 -36.15 -9.48
CA LEU A 11 21.55 -35.05 -8.84
C LEU A 11 20.54 -35.60 -7.82
N LYS A 12 20.94 -35.63 -6.54
CA LYS A 12 20.07 -36.06 -5.44
C LYS A 12 19.47 -34.86 -4.74
N LEU A 13 18.15 -34.88 -4.53
CA LEU A 13 17.50 -33.96 -3.60
C LEU A 13 18.03 -34.24 -2.19
N LEU A 14 18.84 -33.34 -1.66
CA LEU A 14 19.40 -33.47 -0.32
C LEU A 14 18.41 -33.00 0.75
N ARG A 15 17.75 -31.86 0.52
CA ARG A 15 16.82 -31.26 1.47
C ARG A 15 15.96 -30.18 0.80
N GLU A 16 14.70 -30.11 1.18
CA GLU A 16 13.81 -29.00 0.83
C GLU A 16 13.85 -27.96 1.96
N LEU A 17 14.16 -26.70 1.63
CA LEU A 17 14.13 -25.59 2.57
C LEU A 17 12.76 -24.93 2.48
N THR A 18 12.02 -24.87 3.59
CA THR A 18 10.66 -24.34 3.62
C THR A 18 10.67 -22.85 3.27
N THR A 19 10.11 -22.51 2.12
CA THR A 19 9.73 -21.14 1.75
C THR A 19 8.27 -20.94 2.15
N THR A 20 7.91 -19.77 2.67
CA THR A 20 6.51 -19.33 2.75
C THR A 20 5.87 -19.51 1.37
N PRO A 21 4.73 -20.21 1.25
CA PRO A 21 4.07 -20.36 -0.05
C PRO A 21 3.61 -18.98 -0.52
N GLY A 22 3.68 -18.73 -1.83
CA GLY A 22 3.04 -17.58 -2.46
C GLY A 22 2.71 -17.87 -3.91
N SER A 23 1.71 -17.15 -4.44
CA SER A 23 1.22 -17.33 -5.79
C SER A 23 2.26 -16.93 -6.85
N GLY A 24 2.86 -17.90 -7.52
CA GLY A 24 3.10 -17.89 -8.97
C GLY A 24 3.89 -16.74 -9.64
N MET A 25 4.62 -15.87 -8.94
CA MET A 25 5.62 -15.00 -9.57
C MET A 25 6.90 -14.90 -8.72
N HIS A 26 8.02 -15.32 -9.33
CA HIS A 26 9.46 -15.12 -9.05
C HIS A 26 9.90 -15.15 -7.56
N ALA A 27 10.33 -16.33 -7.08
CA ALA A 27 11.31 -16.39 -5.99
C ALA A 27 12.69 -16.06 -6.58
N ALA A 28 13.36 -15.06 -6.03
CA ALA A 28 14.77 -14.85 -6.30
C ALA A 28 15.59 -15.59 -5.23
N VAL A 29 16.63 -16.31 -5.64
CA VAL A 29 17.49 -17.10 -4.76
C VAL A 29 18.94 -16.98 -5.22
N VAL A 30 19.86 -16.79 -4.28
CA VAL A 30 21.29 -16.61 -4.57
C VAL A 30 22.16 -17.11 -3.43
N PHE A 31 23.25 -17.81 -3.76
CA PHE A 31 24.27 -18.17 -2.77
C PHE A 31 25.24 -17.02 -2.53
N SER A 32 25.73 -16.89 -1.30
CA SER A 32 26.88 -16.01 -1.01
C SER A 32 28.10 -16.47 -1.79
N PRO A 33 29.06 -15.57 -2.06
CA PRO A 33 30.25 -15.92 -2.82
C PRO A 33 31.07 -17.06 -2.22
N ASP A 34 31.15 -17.12 -0.89
CA ASP A 34 31.77 -18.20 -0.12
C ASP A 34 30.94 -19.50 -0.03
N GLY A 35 29.71 -19.52 -0.55
CA GLY A 35 28.79 -20.65 -0.54
C GLY A 35 28.21 -21.00 0.84
N LYS A 36 28.54 -20.25 1.90
CA LYS A 36 28.13 -20.54 3.27
C LYS A 36 26.76 -19.98 3.64
N ARG A 37 26.18 -19.13 2.80
CA ARG A 37 24.88 -18.50 3.01
C ARG A 37 24.04 -18.60 1.73
N LEU A 38 22.74 -18.68 1.91
CA LEU A 38 21.75 -18.61 0.85
C LEU A 38 20.80 -17.46 1.17
N ALA A 39 20.67 -16.50 0.26
CA ALA A 39 19.66 -15.46 0.33
C ALA A 39 18.49 -15.82 -0.59
N TYR A 40 17.27 -15.67 -0.11
CA TYR A 40 16.09 -15.78 -0.96
C TYR A 40 14.99 -14.83 -0.52
N THR A 41 14.12 -14.47 -1.45
CA THR A 41 12.85 -13.80 -1.16
C THR A 41 11.73 -14.81 -1.25
N PRO A 42 10.86 -14.93 -0.23
CA PRO A 42 9.71 -15.81 -0.35
C PRO A 42 8.78 -15.37 -1.46
N THR A 43 8.21 -16.34 -2.17
CA THR A 43 7.11 -16.07 -3.10
C THR A 43 5.93 -15.51 -2.33
N GLY A 44 5.22 -14.50 -2.89
CA GLY A 44 4.01 -13.94 -2.27
C GLY A 44 4.17 -12.53 -1.69
N GLY A 45 5.38 -11.96 -1.68
CA GLY A 45 5.57 -10.53 -1.47
C GLY A 45 5.24 -10.03 -0.07
N ASP A 46 5.52 -10.82 0.97
CA ASP A 46 5.59 -10.33 2.36
C ASP A 46 6.71 -9.28 2.57
N GLY A 47 7.53 -9.10 1.53
CA GLY A 47 8.56 -8.10 1.48
C GLY A 47 9.78 -8.47 2.30
N THR A 48 10.02 -9.76 2.55
CA THR A 48 11.10 -10.21 3.43
C THR A 48 12.30 -10.76 2.67
N LEU A 49 13.51 -10.50 3.20
CA LEU A 49 14.75 -11.17 2.80
C LEU A 49 15.05 -12.27 3.81
N MET A 50 15.22 -13.50 3.33
CA MET A 50 15.61 -14.63 4.14
C MET A 50 17.08 -14.97 3.91
N ILE A 51 17.87 -15.07 4.98
CA ILE A 51 19.25 -15.56 4.94
C ILE A 51 19.30 -16.90 5.65
N VAL A 52 19.84 -17.91 4.98
CA VAL A 52 19.86 -19.31 5.46
C VAL A 52 21.28 -19.85 5.43
N ASP A 53 21.61 -20.68 6.41
CA ASP A 53 22.78 -21.56 6.35
C ASP A 53 22.38 -22.80 5.52
N PRO A 54 22.88 -22.97 4.29
CA PRO A 54 22.48 -24.07 3.40
C PRO A 54 22.95 -25.43 3.92
N SER A 55 23.99 -25.49 4.76
CA SER A 55 24.47 -26.75 5.35
C SER A 55 23.57 -27.27 6.46
N ARG A 56 22.94 -26.34 7.20
CA ARG A 56 22.06 -26.66 8.35
C ARG A 56 20.57 -26.55 8.03
N GLY A 57 20.23 -25.84 6.95
CA GLY A 57 18.87 -25.56 6.52
C GLY A 57 18.07 -24.69 7.49
N LYS A 58 18.75 -23.83 8.25
CA LYS A 58 18.12 -22.94 9.23
C LYS A 58 18.19 -21.49 8.77
N VAL A 59 17.07 -20.78 8.91
CA VAL A 59 17.04 -19.33 8.76
C VAL A 59 17.96 -18.72 9.82
N MET A 60 18.97 -18.01 9.34
CA MET A 60 19.91 -17.27 10.17
C MET A 60 19.33 -15.92 10.53
N ASN A 61 18.88 -15.16 9.51
CA ASN A 61 18.34 -13.81 9.65
C ASN A 61 17.13 -13.62 8.71
N GLN A 62 16.20 -12.77 9.15
CA GLN A 62 15.05 -12.32 8.38
C GLN A 62 14.98 -10.80 8.46
N TYR A 63 14.86 -10.15 7.30
CA TYR A 63 14.77 -8.70 7.21
C TYR A 63 13.48 -8.28 6.54
N ALA A 64 12.71 -7.40 7.19
CA ALA A 64 11.62 -6.69 6.54
C ALA A 64 12.23 -5.65 5.60
N ALA A 65 12.04 -5.85 4.31
CA ALA A 65 12.63 -5.01 3.27
C ALA A 65 11.59 -4.44 2.30
N ASP A 66 10.30 -4.69 2.57
CA ASP A 66 9.14 -4.18 1.81
C ASP A 66 9.31 -4.45 0.31
N PHE A 67 9.72 -5.66 -0.04
CA PHE A 67 9.81 -6.13 -1.43
C PHE A 67 8.44 -6.45 -1.99
N THR A 68 7.71 -5.44 -2.43
CA THR A 68 6.60 -5.67 -3.36
C THR A 68 7.23 -5.88 -4.74
N CYS A 69 7.36 -7.15 -5.17
CA CYS A 69 7.74 -7.56 -6.53
C CYS A 69 9.25 -7.44 -6.88
N SER A 70 10.13 -8.14 -6.16
CA SER A 70 11.53 -8.31 -6.59
C SER A 70 11.62 -9.35 -7.72
N ASN A 71 12.32 -9.02 -8.82
CA ASN A 71 12.55 -9.98 -9.89
C ASN A 71 13.84 -10.79 -9.69
N ASP A 72 14.83 -10.25 -8.98
CA ASP A 72 16.16 -10.85 -8.87
C ASP A 72 16.97 -10.33 -7.65
N LEU A 73 17.90 -11.15 -7.15
CA LEU A 73 18.74 -10.97 -5.95
C LEU A 73 20.19 -11.34 -6.24
N GLN A 74 21.13 -10.54 -5.74
CA GLN A 74 22.55 -10.85 -5.89
C GLN A 74 23.35 -10.47 -4.65
N PHE A 75 24.33 -11.29 -4.26
CA PHE A 75 25.33 -10.87 -3.29
C PHE A 75 26.34 -9.92 -3.94
N VAL A 76 26.51 -8.74 -3.33
CA VAL A 76 27.54 -7.77 -3.69
C VAL A 76 28.90 -8.21 -3.16
N ASP A 77 28.92 -8.83 -1.98
CA ASP A 77 30.06 -9.45 -1.30
C ASP A 77 29.52 -10.48 -0.27
N ASP A 78 30.35 -11.01 0.64
CA ASP A 78 29.89 -12.00 1.64
C ASP A 78 28.95 -11.44 2.72
N ARG A 79 28.70 -10.12 2.73
CA ARG A 79 27.93 -9.41 3.76
C ARG A 79 26.76 -8.61 3.20
N ARG A 80 26.76 -8.24 1.92
CA ARG A 80 25.75 -7.38 1.32
C ARG A 80 25.00 -8.08 0.20
N VAL A 81 23.68 -7.90 0.17
CA VAL A 81 22.79 -8.37 -0.89
C VAL A 81 22.13 -7.18 -1.57
N ILE A 82 22.15 -7.14 -2.90
CA ILE A 82 21.36 -6.21 -3.69
C ILE A 82 20.07 -6.88 -4.17
N SER A 83 18.97 -6.14 -4.05
CA SER A 83 17.65 -6.50 -4.54
C SER A 83 17.21 -5.47 -5.59
N HIS A 84 16.48 -5.94 -6.59
CA HIS A 84 15.84 -5.06 -7.57
C HIS A 84 14.49 -5.63 -8.02
N GLY A 85 13.55 -4.72 -8.33
CA GLY A 85 12.16 -5.07 -8.57
C GLY A 85 11.44 -4.05 -9.44
N TRP A 86 10.22 -4.39 -9.84
CA TRP A 86 9.40 -3.53 -10.70
C TRP A 86 9.04 -2.24 -9.96
N ARG A 87 9.23 -1.08 -10.61
CA ARG A 87 8.81 0.25 -10.15
C ARG A 87 9.40 0.71 -8.80
N ARG A 88 10.50 0.13 -8.32
CA ARG A 88 11.25 0.59 -7.13
C ARG A 88 12.75 0.70 -7.43
N SER A 89 13.42 1.65 -6.77
CA SER A 89 14.88 1.76 -6.84
C SER A 89 15.57 0.54 -6.21
N PRO A 90 16.71 0.06 -6.76
CA PRO A 90 17.45 -1.05 -6.17
C PRO A 90 17.89 -0.74 -4.74
N ARG A 91 17.98 -1.77 -3.90
CA ARG A 91 18.37 -1.65 -2.49
C ARG A 91 19.48 -2.64 -2.15
N ILE A 92 20.46 -2.17 -1.38
CA ILE A 92 21.53 -2.97 -0.80
C ILE A 92 21.26 -3.18 0.67
N ILE A 93 21.34 -4.42 1.12
CA ILE A 93 21.04 -4.84 2.49
C ILE A 93 22.30 -5.45 3.07
N ASP A 94 22.75 -4.92 4.20
CA ASP A 94 23.79 -5.50 5.03
C ASP A 94 23.18 -6.62 5.87
N ILE A 95 23.59 -7.86 5.64
CA ILE A 95 22.96 -9.05 6.24
C ILE A 95 23.39 -9.31 7.68
N GLU A 96 24.31 -8.52 8.23
CA GLU A 96 24.73 -8.61 9.64
C GLU A 96 24.00 -7.58 10.50
N THR A 97 23.83 -6.37 9.97
CA THR A 97 23.22 -5.24 10.69
C THR A 97 21.76 -5.01 10.33
N GLY A 98 21.28 -5.57 9.22
CA GLY A 98 19.97 -5.28 8.64
C GLY A 98 19.87 -3.89 8.00
N ALA A 99 20.97 -3.14 7.90
CA ALA A 99 20.95 -1.79 7.32
C ALA A 99 20.60 -1.83 5.83
N VAL A 100 19.64 -1.00 5.42
CA VAL A 100 19.15 -0.92 4.04
C VAL A 100 19.57 0.40 3.39
N THR A 101 20.33 0.31 2.30
CA THR A 101 20.73 1.46 1.47
C THR A 101 19.95 1.44 0.16
N THR A 102 19.09 2.43 -0.07
CA THR A 102 18.38 2.60 -1.35
C THR A 102 19.21 3.41 -2.33
N LEU A 103 19.38 2.90 -3.57
CA LEU A 103 20.10 3.60 -4.64
C LEU A 103 19.16 4.63 -5.31
N LYS A 104 19.17 5.87 -4.83
CA LYS A 104 18.19 6.92 -5.19
C LYS A 104 18.33 7.48 -6.61
N ASP A 105 19.51 7.37 -7.22
CA ASP A 105 19.80 7.91 -8.55
C ASP A 105 19.46 6.92 -9.69
N VAL A 106 18.83 5.80 -9.34
CA VAL A 106 18.32 4.79 -10.28
C VAL A 106 16.80 4.95 -10.36
N VAL A 107 16.32 5.43 -11.52
CA VAL A 107 14.89 5.73 -11.77
C VAL A 107 14.03 4.49 -11.49
N PRO A 108 12.85 4.60 -10.84
CA PRO A 108 11.96 3.45 -10.64
C PRO A 108 11.37 3.00 -11.99
N PHE A 109 11.80 1.84 -12.51
CA PHE A 109 11.51 1.46 -13.90
C PHE A 109 10.26 0.59 -14.06
N GLY A 110 9.57 0.77 -15.19
CA GLY A 110 8.39 0.00 -15.62
C GLY A 110 8.71 -1.26 -16.45
N GLY A 111 9.75 -2.03 -16.12
CA GLY A 111 10.11 -3.25 -16.85
C GLY A 111 11.10 -4.16 -16.10
N ALA A 112 11.35 -5.36 -16.64
CA ALA A 112 12.22 -6.38 -16.07
C ALA A 112 13.71 -6.05 -16.30
N GLY A 113 14.34 -5.33 -15.35
CA GLY A 113 15.79 -5.13 -15.32
C GLY A 113 16.52 -6.31 -14.68
N MET A 114 17.79 -6.52 -15.06
CA MET A 114 18.72 -7.47 -14.43
C MET A 114 19.93 -6.75 -13.84
N ALA A 115 20.52 -7.30 -12.78
CA ALA A 115 21.71 -6.75 -12.12
C ALA A 115 22.87 -7.77 -12.10
N TRP A 116 24.09 -7.30 -12.35
CA TRP A 116 25.31 -8.11 -12.22
C TRP A 116 26.41 -7.40 -11.44
N THR A 117 27.07 -8.11 -10.54
CA THR A 117 28.23 -7.61 -9.77
C THR A 117 29.52 -8.28 -10.23
N SER A 118 30.58 -7.51 -10.49
CA SER A 118 31.91 -8.07 -10.76
C SER A 118 32.62 -8.54 -9.48
N ARG A 119 33.17 -9.76 -9.50
CA ARG A 119 33.99 -10.32 -8.41
C ARG A 119 35.44 -9.84 -8.38
N SER A 120 35.90 -9.05 -9.36
CA SER A 120 37.33 -8.70 -9.50
C SER A 120 37.85 -7.61 -8.54
N GLY A 121 37.21 -7.41 -7.39
CA GLY A 121 37.70 -6.50 -6.33
C GLY A 121 37.49 -5.01 -6.60
N LYS A 122 36.93 -4.62 -7.75
CA LYS A 122 36.37 -3.27 -7.99
C LYS A 122 34.88 -3.44 -8.10
N HIS A 123 34.15 -2.92 -7.10
CA HIS A 123 32.74 -3.20 -6.85
C HIS A 123 31.86 -2.52 -7.90
N SER A 124 31.85 -3.04 -9.13
CA SER A 124 31.06 -2.49 -10.21
C SER A 124 29.76 -3.29 -10.38
N LEU A 125 28.61 -2.62 -10.21
CA LEU A 125 27.28 -3.12 -10.52
C LEU A 125 26.91 -2.71 -11.92
N LEU A 126 26.57 -3.67 -12.77
CA LEU A 126 26.05 -3.47 -14.12
C LEU A 126 24.54 -3.72 -14.07
N LEU A 127 23.74 -2.70 -14.33
CA LEU A 127 22.27 -2.81 -14.44
C LEU A 127 21.91 -2.80 -15.93
N GLY A 128 21.38 -3.92 -16.43
CA GLY A 128 20.86 -4.06 -17.79
C GLY A 128 19.36 -3.76 -17.81
N HIS A 129 18.94 -2.80 -18.64
CA HIS A 129 17.54 -2.32 -18.70
C HIS A 129 16.80 -2.94 -19.90
N ALA A 130 15.71 -3.69 -19.66
CA ALA A 130 14.75 -4.06 -20.70
C ALA A 130 13.40 -3.39 -20.39
N GLY A 131 13.11 -2.24 -21.04
CA GLY A 131 11.78 -1.65 -20.98
C GLY A 131 11.66 -0.12 -21.00
N ASP A 132 12.74 0.65 -21.07
CA ASP A 132 12.63 2.05 -21.52
C ASP A 132 12.83 2.14 -23.03
N GLU A 133 12.27 3.16 -23.68
CA GLU A 133 12.38 3.36 -25.13
C GLU A 133 13.82 3.68 -25.61
N ARG A 134 14.86 3.54 -24.76
CA ARG A 134 16.25 3.92 -25.06
C ARG A 134 17.30 2.82 -24.85
N GLY A 135 17.00 1.71 -24.17
CA GLY A 135 17.91 0.56 -24.06
C GLY A 135 19.26 0.88 -23.42
N GLN A 136 19.28 1.58 -22.27
CA GLN A 136 20.54 1.91 -21.58
C GLN A 136 21.12 0.75 -20.74
N VAL A 137 22.40 0.86 -20.38
CA VAL A 137 23.08 0.03 -19.37
C VAL A 137 23.84 0.97 -18.43
N SER A 138 23.62 0.85 -17.12
CA SER A 138 24.24 1.72 -16.11
C SER A 138 25.26 0.96 -15.27
N MET A 139 26.43 1.56 -15.02
CA MET A 139 27.51 0.96 -14.21
C MET A 139 27.80 1.80 -12.96
N TRP A 140 27.80 1.17 -11.77
CA TRP A 140 27.94 1.85 -10.47
C TRP A 140 29.08 1.27 -9.64
N ASN A 141 29.84 2.11 -8.94
CA ASN A 141 30.91 1.67 -8.02
C ASN A 141 30.48 1.76 -6.54
N PHE A 142 30.81 0.75 -5.73
CA PHE A 142 30.60 0.78 -4.27
C PHE A 142 31.90 0.90 -3.46
N PRO A 143 31.89 1.61 -2.31
CA PRO A 143 33.01 1.59 -1.38
C PRO A 143 33.13 0.21 -0.69
N ALA A 144 34.37 -0.22 -0.46
CA ALA A 144 34.70 -1.41 0.33
C ALA A 144 34.30 -1.20 1.80
N ILE A 145 33.83 -2.26 2.46
CA ILE A 145 33.53 -2.23 3.90
C ILE A 145 34.85 -2.13 4.67
N ALA A 146 34.99 -1.16 5.57
CA ALA A 146 36.04 -1.16 6.57
C ALA A 146 35.78 -2.32 7.55
N THR A 147 36.69 -3.28 7.63
CA THR A 147 36.63 -4.39 8.58
C THR A 147 36.60 -3.85 10.02
N PRO A 148 35.69 -4.31 10.89
CA PRO A 148 35.65 -3.88 12.28
C PRO A 148 36.77 -4.59 13.06
N GLU A 149 37.98 -4.02 13.04
CA GLU A 149 38.97 -4.28 14.07
C GLU A 149 38.82 -3.24 15.18
N ASN A 150 38.64 -3.74 16.41
CA ASN A 150 38.68 -3.03 17.68
C ASN A 150 37.57 -2.02 18.00
N SER A 151 36.47 -2.53 18.55
CA SER A 151 35.81 -1.86 19.69
C SER A 151 35.39 -2.89 20.74
N LYS A 152 35.96 -2.74 21.94
CA LYS A 152 35.67 -3.55 23.14
C LYS A 152 34.29 -3.18 23.74
N PRO A 153 33.66 -4.07 24.53
CA PRO A 153 32.26 -3.96 24.95
C PRO A 153 32.05 -3.25 26.31
N ALA A 154 30.88 -2.62 26.49
CA ALA A 154 30.29 -2.23 27.78
C ALA A 154 28.75 -2.31 27.62
N VAL A 155 28.03 -3.27 28.24
CA VAL A 155 27.41 -3.27 29.61
C VAL A 155 26.51 -2.03 29.80
N ALA A 156 25.22 -2.07 30.18
CA ALA A 156 24.44 -3.03 30.98
C ALA A 156 22.94 -2.98 30.60
N ALA A 157 22.22 -4.05 30.91
CA ALA A 157 20.76 -4.10 30.92
C ALA A 157 20.20 -3.42 32.19
N SER A 158 19.12 -2.64 32.04
CA SER A 158 18.22 -2.32 33.15
C SER A 158 16.75 -2.27 32.69
N THR A 159 15.98 -3.10 33.39
CA THR A 159 14.55 -3.40 33.51
C THR A 159 13.51 -2.31 33.14
N PRO A 160 12.34 -2.69 32.58
CA PRO A 160 11.21 -1.76 32.35
C PRO A 160 10.41 -1.46 33.63
N PRO A 161 9.80 -0.27 33.78
CA PRO A 161 9.04 0.09 34.97
C PRO A 161 7.63 -0.52 34.97
N LYS A 162 7.18 -0.89 36.17
CA LYS A 162 5.86 -1.46 36.50
C LYS A 162 4.82 -0.32 36.64
N PRO A 163 3.56 -0.51 36.21
CA PRO A 163 2.54 0.54 36.30
C PRO A 163 1.86 0.54 37.68
N SER A 164 1.59 1.73 38.23
CA SER A 164 0.75 1.95 39.40
C SER A 164 -0.39 2.93 39.10
N ALA A 165 -1.58 2.47 39.46
CA ALA A 165 -2.93 3.04 39.60
C ALA A 165 -3.05 4.57 39.80
N THR A 166 -4.16 5.29 39.57
CA THR A 166 -5.60 4.97 39.52
C THR A 166 -6.31 6.23 38.99
N MET A 167 -7.30 6.13 38.10
CA MET A 167 -8.39 7.13 38.03
C MET A 167 -9.72 6.40 37.90
N THR A 168 -10.56 6.62 38.89
CA THR A 168 -11.97 6.23 38.95
C THR A 168 -12.78 7.21 38.12
N THR A 169 -13.52 6.73 37.12
CA THR A 169 -14.70 7.42 36.60
C THR A 169 -15.79 6.38 36.39
N ASP A 170 -16.82 6.54 37.21
CA ASP A 170 -18.11 5.88 37.19
C ASP A 170 -18.89 6.46 36.00
N ASP A 171 -18.91 5.73 34.89
CA ASP A 171 -19.84 5.95 33.77
C ASP A 171 -20.02 4.60 33.07
N ALA A 172 -21.16 3.96 33.31
CA ALA A 172 -21.49 2.69 32.68
C ALA A 172 -21.59 2.88 31.15
N PRO A 173 -20.74 2.24 30.34
CA PRO A 173 -20.83 2.35 28.89
C PRO A 173 -22.12 1.67 28.42
N ARG A 174 -22.96 2.38 27.67
CA ARG A 174 -24.01 1.75 26.86
C ARG A 174 -23.34 0.70 25.99
N GLU A 175 -23.75 -0.56 26.12
CA GLU A 175 -23.28 -1.65 25.29
C GLU A 175 -23.58 -1.35 23.81
N ILE A 176 -22.54 -0.98 23.08
CA ILE A 176 -22.56 -1.03 21.61
C ILE A 176 -22.71 -2.51 21.25
N PRO A 177 -23.69 -2.90 20.40
CA PRO A 177 -23.82 -4.28 19.96
C PRO A 177 -22.48 -4.76 19.42
N LYS A 178 -21.90 -5.79 20.04
CA LYS A 178 -20.66 -6.42 19.55
C LYS A 178 -20.94 -7.00 18.17
N VAL A 179 -20.51 -6.29 17.12
CA VAL A 179 -20.39 -6.86 15.78
C VAL A 179 -19.47 -8.08 15.91
N PRO A 180 -19.85 -9.26 15.40
CA PRO A 180 -19.00 -10.45 15.45
C PRO A 180 -17.63 -10.11 14.86
N ALA A 181 -16.56 -10.42 15.58
CA ALA A 181 -15.20 -10.22 15.07
C ALA A 181 -14.99 -11.12 13.84
N LEU A 182 -14.59 -10.50 12.72
CA LEU A 182 -14.24 -11.21 11.50
C LEU A 182 -13.09 -12.19 11.76
N ILE A 183 -13.12 -13.34 11.09
CA ILE A 183 -12.15 -14.41 11.27
C ILE A 183 -10.82 -14.05 10.59
N GLU A 184 -9.69 -14.30 11.24
CA GLU A 184 -8.38 -14.18 10.59
C GLU A 184 -8.24 -15.20 9.46
N ILE A 185 -7.55 -14.83 8.38
CA ILE A 185 -7.35 -15.74 7.26
C ILE A 185 -6.52 -16.95 7.73
N PRO A 186 -6.95 -18.19 7.47
CA PRO A 186 -6.18 -19.38 7.77
C PRO A 186 -4.81 -19.34 7.07
N THR A 187 -3.78 -19.93 7.69
CA THR A 187 -2.40 -19.93 7.16
C THR A 187 -2.35 -20.43 5.72
N GLU A 188 -1.51 -19.82 4.90
CA GLU A 188 -1.45 -20.12 3.46
C GLU A 188 -1.16 -21.60 3.16
N GLU A 189 -0.37 -22.28 3.99
CA GLU A 189 -0.08 -23.70 3.82
C GLU A 189 -1.34 -24.57 3.87
N VAL A 190 -2.20 -24.32 4.88
CA VAL A 190 -3.43 -25.10 5.07
C VAL A 190 -4.45 -24.74 4.00
N VAL A 191 -4.55 -23.46 3.61
CA VAL A 191 -5.39 -23.02 2.49
C VAL A 191 -4.93 -23.65 1.17
N LYS A 192 -3.61 -23.71 0.92
CA LYS A 192 -3.04 -24.31 -0.29
C LYS A 192 -3.32 -25.82 -0.35
N LYS A 193 -3.21 -26.52 0.78
CA LYS A 193 -3.56 -27.93 0.88
C LYS A 193 -5.05 -28.15 0.54
N ALA A 194 -5.94 -27.39 1.17
CA ALA A 194 -7.38 -27.45 0.90
C ALA A 194 -7.70 -27.12 -0.58
N LYS A 195 -7.06 -26.11 -1.17
CA LYS A 195 -7.20 -25.78 -2.60
C LYS A 195 -6.75 -26.91 -3.51
N ASN A 196 -5.64 -27.58 -3.19
CA ASN A 196 -5.14 -28.69 -3.99
C ASN A 196 -6.08 -29.90 -3.92
N GLU A 197 -6.63 -30.19 -2.75
CA GLU A 197 -7.64 -31.22 -2.57
C GLU A 197 -8.92 -30.91 -3.37
N ILE A 198 -9.44 -29.68 -3.27
CA ILE A 198 -10.58 -29.21 -4.08
C ILE A 198 -10.28 -29.38 -5.57
N LYS A 199 -9.11 -28.96 -6.05
CA LYS A 199 -8.71 -29.11 -7.45
C LYS A 199 -8.66 -30.56 -7.91
N GLN A 200 -8.13 -31.45 -7.08
CA GLN A 200 -8.06 -32.89 -7.37
C GLN A 200 -9.46 -33.51 -7.46
N LEU A 201 -10.34 -33.20 -6.50
CA LEU A 201 -11.72 -33.69 -6.48
C LEU A 201 -12.52 -33.19 -7.70
N LEU A 202 -12.29 -31.95 -8.10
CA LEU A 202 -12.93 -31.34 -9.28
C LEU A 202 -12.24 -31.71 -10.59
N GLN A 203 -11.09 -32.38 -10.55
CA GLN A 203 -10.26 -32.74 -11.72
C GLN A 203 -9.91 -31.52 -12.59
N ILE A 204 -9.68 -30.37 -11.95
CA ILE A 204 -9.34 -29.11 -12.64
C ILE A 204 -7.84 -28.83 -12.56
N ALA A 205 -7.25 -28.42 -13.69
CA ALA A 205 -5.88 -27.93 -13.77
C ALA A 205 -5.84 -26.39 -13.69
N ASP A 206 -4.68 -25.83 -13.34
CA ASP A 206 -4.51 -24.38 -13.15
C ASP A 206 -4.90 -23.53 -14.37
N ASP A 207 -4.65 -24.04 -15.58
CA ASP A 207 -5.01 -23.43 -16.87
C ASP A 207 -5.84 -24.34 -17.78
N GLY A 208 -6.41 -25.43 -17.23
CA GLY A 208 -7.25 -26.37 -17.98
C GLY A 208 -8.66 -25.81 -18.27
N PRO A 209 -9.45 -26.49 -19.12
CA PRO A 209 -10.85 -26.13 -19.34
C PRO A 209 -11.62 -26.14 -18.02
N ILE A 210 -12.57 -25.21 -17.86
CA ILE A 210 -13.41 -25.10 -16.67
C ILE A 210 -14.86 -25.26 -17.13
N ASP A 211 -15.61 -26.10 -16.42
CA ASP A 211 -17.06 -26.18 -16.57
C ASP A 211 -17.71 -24.85 -16.16
N ASP A 212 -18.58 -24.32 -17.02
CA ASP A 212 -19.19 -23.01 -16.82
C ASP A 212 -20.00 -22.93 -15.50
N GLY A 213 -20.69 -24.00 -15.10
CA GLY A 213 -21.49 -24.06 -13.88
C GLY A 213 -20.68 -24.24 -12.59
N LEU A 214 -19.40 -24.61 -12.70
CA LEU A 214 -18.57 -24.97 -11.55
C LEU A 214 -18.38 -23.86 -10.50
N PRO A 215 -18.12 -22.58 -10.85
CA PRO A 215 -18.01 -21.53 -9.84
C PRO A 215 -19.29 -21.39 -9.00
N ASN A 216 -20.47 -21.39 -9.64
CA ASN A 216 -21.74 -21.27 -8.94
C ASN A 216 -22.01 -22.51 -8.07
N ARG A 217 -21.68 -23.72 -8.56
CA ARG A 217 -21.77 -24.95 -7.76
C ARG A 217 -20.90 -24.87 -6.50
N LEU A 218 -19.65 -24.42 -6.63
CA LEU A 218 -18.78 -24.24 -5.48
C LEU A 218 -19.36 -23.25 -4.48
N LEU A 219 -19.82 -22.08 -4.94
CA LEU A 219 -20.42 -21.07 -4.08
C LEU A 219 -21.73 -21.53 -3.40
N ASN A 220 -22.44 -22.52 -3.95
CA ASN A 220 -23.60 -23.11 -3.29
C ASN A 220 -23.18 -24.08 -2.17
N LEU A 221 -22.14 -24.90 -2.42
CA LEU A 221 -21.61 -25.84 -1.44
C LEU A 221 -20.91 -25.15 -0.27
N VAL A 222 -20.30 -23.97 -0.51
CA VAL A 222 -19.68 -23.14 0.54
C VAL A 222 -20.64 -22.86 1.68
N ALA A 223 -21.94 -22.65 1.41
CA ALA A 223 -22.94 -22.32 2.43
C ALA A 223 -23.11 -23.42 3.49
N GLU A 224 -22.79 -24.67 3.14
CA GLU A 224 -22.88 -25.83 4.03
C GLU A 224 -21.54 -26.13 4.73
N GLU A 225 -20.45 -25.47 4.33
CA GLU A 225 -19.11 -25.74 4.82
C GLU A 225 -18.84 -25.04 6.17
N LYS A 226 -18.47 -25.85 7.16
CA LYS A 226 -18.23 -25.43 8.54
C LYS A 226 -16.75 -25.24 8.83
N ASP A 227 -15.89 -26.00 8.17
CA ASP A 227 -14.44 -25.84 8.28
C ASP A 227 -14.05 -24.50 7.65
N THR A 228 -13.47 -23.62 8.45
CA THR A 228 -13.13 -22.26 8.05
C THR A 228 -12.04 -22.24 6.97
N THR A 229 -11.12 -23.21 6.99
CA THR A 229 -10.06 -23.29 5.98
C THR A 229 -10.60 -23.77 4.65
N VAL A 230 -11.46 -24.80 4.68
CA VAL A 230 -12.11 -25.32 3.47
C VAL A 230 -13.06 -24.27 2.90
N HIS A 231 -13.85 -23.59 3.74
CA HIS A 231 -14.75 -22.49 3.35
C HIS A 231 -13.99 -21.38 2.62
N TYR A 232 -12.91 -20.85 3.21
CA TYR A 232 -12.06 -19.84 2.57
C TYR A 232 -11.41 -20.35 1.27
N ALA A 233 -10.93 -21.59 1.26
CA ALA A 233 -10.32 -22.21 0.07
C ALA A 233 -11.34 -22.37 -1.07
N MET A 234 -12.57 -22.78 -0.78
CA MET A 234 -13.65 -22.91 -1.75
C MET A 234 -14.07 -21.55 -2.31
N LEU A 235 -14.27 -20.54 -1.45
CA LEU A 235 -14.61 -19.18 -1.89
C LEU A 235 -13.57 -18.57 -2.83
N THR A 236 -12.30 -18.62 -2.43
CA THR A 236 -11.21 -18.06 -3.24
C THR A 236 -10.96 -18.87 -4.52
N THR A 237 -11.24 -20.18 -4.51
CA THR A 237 -11.22 -21.01 -5.73
C THR A 237 -12.37 -20.66 -6.66
N ALA A 238 -13.58 -20.54 -6.14
CA ALA A 238 -14.76 -20.16 -6.92
C ALA A 238 -14.59 -18.77 -7.55
N ALA A 239 -14.10 -17.78 -6.79
CA ALA A 239 -13.81 -16.45 -7.29
C ALA A 239 -12.79 -16.46 -8.45
N ARG A 240 -11.71 -17.25 -8.30
CA ARG A 240 -10.70 -17.41 -9.37
C ARG A 240 -11.28 -18.05 -10.62
N LEU A 241 -12.07 -19.12 -10.48
CA LEU A 241 -12.70 -19.79 -11.61
C LEU A 241 -13.71 -18.87 -12.31
N ALA A 242 -14.50 -18.12 -11.53
CA ALA A 242 -15.41 -17.10 -12.03
C ALA A 242 -14.67 -16.01 -12.83
N GLY A 243 -13.53 -15.52 -12.32
CA GLY A 243 -12.68 -14.57 -13.05
C GLY A 243 -12.15 -15.10 -14.38
N ARG A 244 -11.76 -16.39 -14.43
CA ARG A 244 -11.33 -17.04 -15.68
C ARG A 244 -12.45 -17.14 -16.72
N LEU A 245 -13.70 -17.27 -16.26
CA LEU A 245 -14.89 -17.37 -17.11
C LEU A 245 -15.58 -16.01 -17.37
N GLY A 246 -15.10 -14.92 -16.75
CA GLY A 246 -15.73 -13.61 -16.84
C GLY A 246 -17.07 -13.48 -16.11
N LYS A 247 -17.30 -14.35 -15.11
CA LYS A 247 -18.54 -14.41 -14.33
C LYS A 247 -18.56 -13.39 -13.19
N ALA A 248 -18.92 -12.15 -13.52
CA ALA A 248 -18.88 -11.03 -12.58
C ALA A 248 -19.79 -11.21 -11.35
N GLY A 249 -20.98 -11.83 -11.53
CA GLY A 249 -21.91 -12.09 -10.43
C GLY A 249 -21.33 -13.02 -9.37
N GLU A 250 -20.68 -14.10 -9.80
CA GLU A 250 -20.03 -15.08 -8.94
C GLU A 250 -18.77 -14.51 -8.27
N ILE A 251 -17.99 -13.66 -8.96
CA ILE A 251 -16.88 -12.93 -8.31
C ILE A 251 -17.43 -12.09 -7.16
N ARG A 252 -18.47 -11.30 -7.42
CA ARG A 252 -19.08 -10.42 -6.41
C ARG A 252 -19.58 -11.20 -5.21
N ARG A 253 -20.36 -12.25 -5.46
CA ARG A 253 -20.89 -13.12 -4.39
C ARG A 253 -19.78 -13.72 -3.53
N ALA A 254 -18.70 -14.18 -4.17
CA ALA A 254 -17.55 -14.72 -3.45
C ALA A 254 -16.84 -13.65 -2.60
N LEU A 255 -16.61 -12.46 -3.16
CA LEU A 255 -15.99 -11.34 -2.44
C LEU A 255 -16.85 -10.88 -1.26
N ASP A 256 -18.18 -10.77 -1.45
CA ASP A 256 -19.10 -10.34 -0.42
C ASP A 256 -19.15 -11.33 0.75
N GLU A 257 -19.18 -12.63 0.46
CA GLU A 257 -19.12 -13.65 1.50
C GLU A 257 -17.75 -13.67 2.21
N LEU A 258 -16.66 -13.45 1.48
CA LEU A 258 -15.34 -13.27 2.09
C LEU A 258 -15.36 -12.05 3.04
N THR A 259 -15.94 -10.93 2.62
CA THR A 259 -15.98 -9.67 3.41
C THR A 259 -16.82 -9.80 4.67
N GLN A 260 -17.87 -10.62 4.64
CA GLN A 260 -18.71 -10.88 5.80
C GLN A 260 -18.04 -11.74 6.87
N ARG A 261 -17.05 -12.56 6.51
CA ARG A 261 -16.54 -13.61 7.40
C ARG A 261 -15.05 -13.49 7.71
N TYR A 262 -14.24 -12.87 6.84
CA TYR A 262 -12.78 -12.85 6.96
C TYR A 262 -12.21 -11.42 6.99
N GLN A 263 -11.12 -11.24 7.74
CA GLN A 263 -10.30 -10.03 7.68
C GLN A 263 -9.33 -10.11 6.51
N PHE A 264 -9.62 -9.44 5.39
CA PHE A 264 -8.74 -9.41 4.22
C PHE A 264 -8.85 -8.10 3.44
N ASP A 265 -7.83 -7.84 2.62
CA ASP A 265 -7.83 -6.72 1.69
C ASP A 265 -8.66 -7.06 0.44
N ARG A 266 -9.93 -6.63 0.47
CA ARG A 266 -10.92 -6.87 -0.59
C ARG A 266 -10.49 -6.27 -1.93
N LEU A 267 -10.05 -5.01 -1.94
CA LEU A 267 -9.69 -4.30 -3.18
C LEU A 267 -8.47 -4.96 -3.84
N ARG A 268 -7.48 -5.38 -3.04
CA ARG A 268 -6.33 -6.14 -3.56
C ARG A 268 -6.73 -7.47 -4.20
N VAL A 269 -7.59 -8.25 -3.53
CA VAL A 269 -8.06 -9.54 -4.06
C VAL A 269 -8.90 -9.34 -5.32
N ALA A 270 -9.82 -8.37 -5.31
CA ALA A 270 -10.64 -8.05 -6.47
C ALA A 270 -9.77 -7.59 -7.66
N GLY A 271 -8.77 -6.74 -7.43
CA GLY A 271 -7.79 -6.32 -8.43
C GLY A 271 -7.06 -7.48 -9.08
N ARG A 272 -6.64 -8.47 -8.29
CA ARG A 272 -6.01 -9.70 -8.80
C ARG A 272 -6.96 -10.48 -9.72
N LEU A 273 -8.20 -10.69 -9.30
CA LEU A 273 -9.20 -11.44 -10.07
C LEU A 273 -9.53 -10.76 -11.42
N LEU A 274 -9.70 -9.44 -11.40
CA LEU A 274 -9.97 -8.67 -12.61
C LEU A 274 -8.75 -8.61 -13.55
N TYR A 275 -7.54 -8.48 -13.00
CA TYR A 275 -6.31 -8.54 -13.80
C TYR A 275 -6.15 -9.90 -14.48
N ASP A 276 -6.39 -11.00 -13.75
CA ASP A 276 -6.35 -12.35 -14.32
C ASP A 276 -7.41 -12.50 -15.43
N ALA A 277 -8.62 -11.98 -15.24
CA ALA A 277 -9.68 -11.96 -16.25
C ALA A 277 -9.30 -11.17 -17.51
N ARG A 278 -8.56 -10.06 -17.36
CA ARG A 278 -8.10 -9.21 -18.48
C ARG A 278 -7.27 -9.97 -19.50
N THR A 279 -6.50 -10.96 -19.04
CA THR A 279 -5.63 -11.78 -19.89
C THR A 279 -6.38 -12.85 -20.69
N ARG A 280 -7.69 -13.01 -20.49
CA ARG A 280 -8.48 -14.10 -21.06
C ARG A 280 -9.32 -13.64 -22.27
N PRO A 281 -9.56 -14.53 -23.25
CA PRO A 281 -10.45 -14.25 -24.37
C PRO A 281 -11.91 -14.34 -23.93
N LEU A 282 -12.44 -13.26 -23.34
CA LEU A 282 -13.82 -13.17 -22.86
C LEU A 282 -14.77 -12.62 -23.92
N ALA A 283 -16.02 -13.10 -23.90
CA ALA A 283 -17.11 -12.58 -24.72
C ALA A 283 -17.48 -11.14 -24.32
N SER A 284 -18.10 -10.40 -25.24
CA SER A 284 -18.39 -8.97 -25.06
C SER A 284 -19.37 -8.68 -23.92
N ASP A 285 -20.34 -9.57 -23.69
CA ASP A 285 -21.29 -9.50 -22.58
C ASP A 285 -20.59 -9.71 -21.22
N ALA A 286 -19.72 -10.72 -21.12
CA ALA A 286 -18.91 -10.97 -19.93
C ALA A 286 -17.99 -9.78 -19.62
N LYS A 287 -17.34 -9.19 -20.64
CA LYS A 287 -16.55 -7.96 -20.49
C LYS A 287 -17.39 -6.82 -19.93
N LEU A 288 -18.61 -6.61 -20.45
CA LEU A 288 -19.48 -5.53 -19.97
C LEU A 288 -19.88 -5.72 -18.50
N GLN A 289 -20.18 -6.96 -18.08
CA GLN A 289 -20.49 -7.28 -16.68
C GLN A 289 -19.27 -7.07 -15.76
N LEU A 290 -18.08 -7.51 -16.18
CA LEU A 290 -16.84 -7.24 -15.43
C LEU A 290 -16.53 -5.75 -15.35
N ALA A 291 -16.86 -4.99 -16.39
CA ALA A 291 -16.65 -3.55 -16.40
C ALA A 291 -17.57 -2.84 -15.39
N ALA A 292 -18.81 -3.29 -15.23
CA ALA A 292 -19.71 -2.80 -14.18
C ALA A 292 -19.20 -3.17 -12.77
N LEU A 293 -18.70 -4.40 -12.59
CA LEU A 293 -18.05 -4.79 -11.33
C LEU A 293 -16.81 -3.95 -11.01
N ALA A 294 -15.98 -3.65 -11.99
CA ALA A 294 -14.81 -2.79 -11.83
C ALA A 294 -15.22 -1.35 -11.45
N GLU A 295 -16.27 -0.81 -12.07
CA GLU A 295 -16.82 0.51 -11.71
C GLU A 295 -17.27 0.55 -10.24
N ASP A 296 -18.04 -0.44 -9.78
CA ASP A 296 -18.48 -0.52 -8.38
C ASP A 296 -17.31 -0.61 -7.38
N LEU A 297 -16.29 -1.42 -7.70
CA LEU A 297 -15.08 -1.53 -6.89
C LEU A 297 -14.24 -0.24 -6.90
N GLY A 298 -14.26 0.48 -8.03
CA GLY A 298 -13.64 1.80 -8.16
C GLY A 298 -14.32 2.83 -7.26
N ASP A 299 -15.66 2.83 -7.22
CA ASP A 299 -16.45 3.68 -6.33
C ASP A 299 -16.24 3.34 -4.85
N GLU A 300 -16.16 2.05 -4.50
CA GLU A 300 -15.77 1.58 -3.17
C GLU A 300 -14.38 2.10 -2.78
N ALA A 301 -13.39 1.97 -3.68
CA ALA A 301 -12.04 2.45 -3.46
C ALA A 301 -11.96 3.98 -3.27
N ILE A 302 -12.78 4.75 -3.99
CA ILE A 302 -12.90 6.21 -3.76
C ILE A 302 -13.43 6.48 -2.35
N ALA A 303 -14.47 5.76 -1.93
CA ALA A 303 -15.09 5.93 -0.63
C ALA A 303 -14.13 5.60 0.52
N THR A 304 -13.25 4.62 0.35
CA THR A 304 -12.22 4.24 1.33
C THR A 304 -10.90 4.99 1.18
N GLU A 305 -10.81 5.98 0.28
CA GLU A 305 -9.60 6.76 -0.03
C GLU A 305 -8.42 5.96 -0.62
N GLU A 306 -8.72 4.82 -1.24
CA GLU A 306 -7.76 3.92 -1.88
C GLU A 306 -7.60 4.28 -3.36
N ILE A 307 -7.07 5.49 -3.63
CA ILE A 307 -7.13 6.13 -4.95
C ILE A 307 -6.35 5.38 -6.04
N ASP A 308 -5.27 4.68 -5.69
CA ASP A 308 -4.52 3.83 -6.62
C ASP A 308 -5.39 2.67 -7.15
N TYR A 309 -6.19 2.04 -6.27
CA TYR A 309 -7.14 1.00 -6.67
C TYR A 309 -8.28 1.58 -7.51
N ALA A 310 -8.82 2.74 -7.14
CA ALA A 310 -9.84 3.42 -7.91
C ALA A 310 -9.39 3.68 -9.35
N SER A 311 -8.17 4.18 -9.54
CA SER A 311 -7.57 4.40 -10.87
C SER A 311 -7.50 3.10 -11.67
N ALA A 312 -6.92 2.04 -11.08
CA ALA A 312 -6.77 0.75 -11.75
C ALA A 312 -8.12 0.12 -12.14
N PHE A 313 -9.15 0.24 -11.31
CA PHE A 313 -10.47 -0.30 -11.58
C PHE A 313 -11.21 0.49 -12.67
N TYR A 314 -11.13 1.83 -12.66
CA TYR A 314 -11.73 2.64 -13.71
C TYR A 314 -11.06 2.43 -15.07
N ASP A 315 -9.75 2.20 -15.11
CA ASP A 315 -9.05 1.81 -16.35
C ASP A 315 -9.61 0.51 -16.95
N LEU A 316 -9.81 -0.52 -16.12
CA LEU A 316 -10.43 -1.78 -16.54
C LEU A 316 -11.88 -1.60 -16.99
N ALA A 317 -12.66 -0.78 -16.25
CA ALA A 317 -14.03 -0.48 -16.59
C ALA A 317 -14.16 0.23 -17.96
N ILE A 318 -13.21 1.11 -18.30
CA ILE A 318 -13.14 1.78 -19.60
C ILE A 318 -12.72 0.81 -20.70
N GLU A 319 -11.71 -0.03 -20.45
CA GLU A 319 -11.17 -1.00 -21.41
C GLU A 319 -12.22 -2.02 -21.86
N TRP A 320 -13.05 -2.51 -20.94
CA TRP A 320 -14.01 -3.57 -21.21
C TRP A 320 -15.39 -3.12 -21.70
N SER A 321 -15.67 -1.81 -21.74
CA SER A 321 -16.96 -1.28 -22.24
C SER A 321 -16.86 -0.35 -23.46
N PRO A 322 -16.06 -0.65 -24.49
CA PRO A 322 -15.88 0.27 -25.62
C PRO A 322 -17.16 0.49 -26.44
N LEU A 323 -18.11 -0.45 -26.37
CA LEU A 323 -19.38 -0.39 -27.12
C LEU A 323 -20.53 0.27 -26.35
N ASP A 324 -20.45 0.39 -25.01
CA ASP A 324 -21.43 1.11 -24.20
C ASP A 324 -21.06 2.60 -24.11
N ARG A 325 -21.45 3.36 -25.14
CA ARG A 325 -21.11 4.79 -25.24
C ARG A 325 -21.63 5.62 -24.06
N THR A 326 -22.74 5.23 -23.43
CA THR A 326 -23.34 5.99 -22.34
C THR A 326 -22.54 5.86 -21.05
N SER A 327 -22.20 4.63 -20.65
CA SER A 327 -21.38 4.38 -19.45
C SER A 327 -19.92 4.74 -19.68
N LEU A 328 -19.39 4.57 -20.90
CA LEU A 328 -18.00 4.92 -21.23
C LEU A 328 -17.69 6.39 -20.99
N ARG A 329 -18.63 7.31 -21.31
CA ARG A 329 -18.44 8.72 -21.03
C ARG A 329 -18.33 8.98 -19.53
N ARG A 330 -19.26 8.45 -18.73
CA ARG A 330 -19.26 8.61 -17.26
C ARG A 330 -17.97 8.05 -16.64
N ARG A 331 -17.54 6.86 -17.07
CA ARG A 331 -16.31 6.21 -16.59
C ARG A 331 -15.07 7.03 -16.93
N ARG A 332 -14.97 7.58 -18.15
CA ARG A 332 -13.86 8.46 -18.54
C ARG A 332 -13.84 9.77 -17.75
N ASP A 333 -15.01 10.37 -17.53
CA ASP A 333 -15.11 11.60 -16.75
C ASP A 333 -14.69 11.35 -15.30
N LYS A 334 -15.05 10.21 -14.71
CA LYS A 334 -14.54 9.80 -13.39
C LYS A 334 -13.05 9.47 -13.41
N GLY A 335 -12.56 8.73 -14.40
CA GLY A 335 -11.13 8.42 -14.56
C GLY A 335 -10.27 9.69 -14.56
N LYS A 336 -10.70 10.73 -15.30
CA LYS A 336 -10.04 12.05 -15.27
C LYS A 336 -10.05 12.72 -13.89
N GLN A 337 -11.14 12.59 -13.13
CA GLN A 337 -11.22 13.11 -11.76
C GLN A 337 -10.27 12.36 -10.83
N ILE A 338 -10.08 11.05 -11.02
CA ILE A 338 -9.12 10.25 -10.26
C ILE A 338 -7.70 10.63 -10.64
N ASP A 339 -7.41 10.74 -11.94
CA ASP A 339 -6.08 11.09 -12.45
C ASP A 339 -5.61 12.48 -11.98
N SER A 340 -6.53 13.43 -11.80
CA SER A 340 -6.18 14.75 -11.29
C SER A 340 -5.75 14.75 -9.82
N ILE A 341 -6.30 13.84 -8.99
CA ILE A 341 -5.98 13.75 -7.55
C ILE A 341 -4.87 12.73 -7.24
N LEU A 342 -4.61 11.79 -8.15
CA LEU A 342 -3.69 10.67 -7.96
C LEU A 342 -2.24 11.09 -7.64
N PRO A 343 -1.64 12.11 -8.30
CA PRO A 343 -0.28 12.55 -7.98
C PRO A 343 -0.15 13.08 -6.55
N GLU A 344 -1.13 13.87 -6.10
CA GLU A 344 -1.15 14.41 -4.74
C GLU A 344 -1.32 13.30 -3.70
N PHE A 345 -2.21 12.34 -3.95
CA PHE A 345 -2.38 11.16 -3.11
C PHE A 345 -1.09 10.35 -2.99
N ARG A 346 -0.45 9.99 -4.11
CA ARG A 346 0.80 9.20 -4.10
C ARG A 346 1.92 9.92 -3.35
N LYS A 347 2.04 11.23 -3.54
CA LYS A 347 3.00 12.05 -2.78
C LYS A 347 2.71 12.03 -1.28
N ALA A 348 1.44 12.09 -0.89
CA ALA A 348 1.02 12.03 0.50
C ALA A 348 1.29 10.67 1.15
N VAL A 349 0.94 9.57 0.48
CA VAL A 349 1.21 8.20 0.96
C VAL A 349 2.72 7.94 1.07
N ALA A 350 3.51 8.44 0.11
CA ALA A 350 4.96 8.36 0.20
C ALA A 350 5.50 9.12 1.42
N ALA A 351 4.98 10.33 1.68
CA ALA A 351 5.35 11.11 2.86
C ALA A 351 4.91 10.42 4.16
N GLN A 352 3.73 9.81 4.21
CA GLN A 352 3.24 9.10 5.39
C GLN A 352 4.23 8.03 5.86
N LYS A 353 4.81 7.27 4.92
CA LYS A 353 5.81 6.23 5.21
C LYS A 353 7.14 6.77 5.78
N LEU A 354 7.40 8.06 5.63
CA LEU A 354 8.61 8.71 6.15
C LEU A 354 8.41 9.30 7.56
N ILE A 355 7.17 9.37 8.06
CA ILE A 355 6.85 9.98 9.36
C ILE A 355 7.46 9.18 10.52
N ASP A 356 7.48 7.86 10.42
CA ASP A 356 7.96 6.96 11.48
C ASP A 356 9.47 6.71 11.43
N GLN A 357 10.20 7.41 10.55
CA GLN A 357 11.66 7.35 10.52
C GLN A 357 12.27 8.08 11.72
N ILE A 358 13.48 7.68 12.10
CA ILE A 358 14.22 8.30 13.20
C ILE A 358 15.50 8.94 12.64
N PRO A 359 15.66 10.27 12.73
CA PRO A 359 14.70 11.24 13.26
C PRO A 359 13.49 11.46 12.32
N PRO A 360 12.31 11.86 12.85
CA PRO A 360 11.13 12.14 12.03
C PRO A 360 11.40 13.26 11.03
N ASP A 361 10.99 13.10 9.77
CA ASP A 361 11.16 14.11 8.72
C ASP A 361 10.06 15.20 8.80
N PRO A 362 10.39 16.47 9.13
CA PRO A 362 9.40 17.56 9.17
C PRO A 362 8.75 17.82 7.81
N ALA A 363 9.43 17.53 6.69
CA ALA A 363 8.87 17.68 5.35
C ALA A 363 7.81 16.61 5.06
N ALA A 364 7.98 15.40 5.61
CA ALA A 364 7.01 14.33 5.53
C ALA A 364 5.73 14.68 6.30
N HIS A 365 5.89 15.20 7.53
CA HIS A 365 4.79 15.74 8.33
C HIS A 365 4.02 16.86 7.61
N GLN A 366 4.74 17.81 7.01
CA GLN A 366 4.10 18.87 6.22
C GLN A 366 3.33 18.32 5.03
N THR A 367 3.92 17.41 4.26
CA THR A 367 3.29 16.88 3.04
C THR A 367 2.04 16.07 3.36
N TRP A 368 2.11 15.17 4.35
CA TRP A 368 0.98 14.38 4.79
C TRP A 368 -0.10 15.25 5.45
N GLY A 369 0.28 16.17 6.33
CA GLY A 369 -0.65 17.10 6.98
C GLY A 369 -1.38 18.00 5.98
N SER A 370 -0.68 18.55 4.99
CA SER A 370 -1.27 19.37 3.93
C SER A 370 -2.25 18.57 3.08
N TYR A 371 -1.95 17.32 2.75
CA TYR A 371 -2.89 16.45 2.04
C TYR A 371 -4.15 16.21 2.88
N ARG A 372 -4.00 15.90 4.17
CA ARG A 372 -5.16 15.64 5.06
C ARG A 372 -6.01 16.89 5.27
N CYS A 373 -5.42 18.03 5.62
CA CYS A 373 -6.15 19.28 5.85
C CYS A 373 -6.67 19.89 4.55
N PHE A 374 -5.76 20.19 3.63
CA PHE A 374 -6.07 20.99 2.46
C PHE A 374 -6.74 20.13 1.39
N ALA A 375 -6.15 19.02 0.94
CA ALA A 375 -6.76 18.24 -0.14
C ALA A 375 -8.02 17.46 0.29
N ARG A 376 -8.06 16.96 1.53
CA ARG A 376 -9.14 16.07 2.01
C ARG A 376 -10.11 16.68 3.02
N GLY A 377 -9.84 17.88 3.54
CA GLY A 377 -10.68 18.50 4.57
C GLY A 377 -10.68 17.79 5.92
N LYS A 378 -9.76 16.82 6.15
CA LYS A 378 -9.61 16.07 7.39
C LYS A 378 -8.69 16.82 8.35
N TRP A 379 -9.19 17.94 8.86
CA TRP A 379 -8.42 18.94 9.60
C TRP A 379 -7.83 18.40 10.91
N GLU A 380 -8.58 17.67 11.73
CA GLU A 380 -8.06 17.18 13.01
C GLU A 380 -6.84 16.26 12.83
N ALA A 381 -6.98 15.26 11.96
CA ALA A 381 -5.88 14.35 11.64
C ALA A 381 -4.69 15.10 11.00
N GLY A 382 -4.95 16.06 10.10
CA GLY A 382 -3.89 16.78 9.41
C GLY A 382 -3.16 17.82 10.28
N LEU A 383 -3.86 18.52 11.17
CA LEU A 383 -3.28 19.56 12.04
C LEU A 383 -2.21 18.98 12.96
N VAL A 384 -2.42 17.76 13.49
CA VAL A 384 -1.40 17.06 14.30
C VAL A 384 -0.08 16.91 13.55
N HIS A 385 -0.13 16.67 12.24
CA HIS A 385 1.08 16.60 11.41
C HIS A 385 1.59 17.97 10.98
N LEU A 386 0.72 18.92 10.63
CA LEU A 386 1.13 20.27 10.25
C LEU A 386 1.80 21.03 11.42
N SER A 387 1.44 20.73 12.66
CA SER A 387 2.12 21.26 13.87
C SER A 387 3.59 20.85 14.01
N LYS A 388 4.03 19.91 13.16
CA LYS A 388 5.39 19.39 13.02
C LYS A 388 5.98 19.69 11.63
N ALA A 389 5.35 20.58 10.87
CA ALA A 389 5.78 20.94 9.52
C ALA A 389 7.20 21.53 9.49
N LYS A 390 7.84 21.42 8.32
CA LYS A 390 9.14 22.04 8.04
C LYS A 390 9.04 23.57 7.93
N ASP A 391 7.97 24.07 7.31
CA ASP A 391 7.67 25.50 7.22
C ASP A 391 7.36 26.06 8.63
N PRO A 392 8.20 26.97 9.17
CA PRO A 392 8.01 27.53 10.50
C PRO A 392 6.72 28.33 10.66
N GLU A 393 6.27 29.05 9.63
CA GLU A 393 5.04 29.85 9.69
C GLU A 393 3.82 28.93 9.78
N LEU A 394 3.77 27.91 8.91
CA LEU A 394 2.71 26.91 8.93
C LEU A 394 2.71 26.10 10.24
N LYS A 395 3.90 25.75 10.74
CA LYS A 395 4.05 25.02 12.00
C LYS A 395 3.48 25.81 13.18
N ASP A 396 3.86 27.08 13.34
CA ASP A 396 3.36 27.94 14.42
C ASP A 396 1.86 28.21 14.30
N LEU A 397 1.39 28.47 13.07
CA LEU A 397 -0.03 28.68 12.78
C LEU A 397 -0.88 27.47 13.17
N THR A 398 -0.44 26.27 12.81
CA THR A 398 -1.18 25.03 13.11
C THR A 398 -1.05 24.59 14.56
N GLN A 399 0.05 24.91 15.25
CA GLN A 399 0.15 24.78 16.71
C GLN A 399 -0.83 25.70 17.43
N SER A 400 -0.95 26.94 16.99
CA SER A 400 -1.92 27.90 17.51
C SER A 400 -3.36 27.44 17.23
N ASP A 401 -3.62 26.87 16.05
CA ASP A 401 -4.93 26.32 15.69
C ASP A 401 -5.34 25.15 16.59
N LEU A 402 -4.42 24.22 16.88
CA LEU A 402 -4.66 23.10 17.78
C LEU A 402 -4.89 23.51 19.24
N ALA A 403 -4.27 24.62 19.67
CA ALA A 403 -4.31 25.08 21.06
C ALA A 403 -5.27 26.26 21.28
N VAL A 404 -6.08 26.62 20.29
CA VAL A 404 -6.95 27.80 20.36
C VAL A 404 -7.97 27.66 21.49
N ASP A 405 -8.13 28.71 22.29
CA ASP A 405 -9.15 28.75 23.33
C ASP A 405 -10.54 29.06 22.74
N ASP A 406 -11.59 28.75 23.51
CA ASP A 406 -12.98 28.93 23.05
C ASP A 406 -13.44 30.40 23.22
N LYS A 407 -12.67 31.34 22.65
CA LYS A 407 -12.97 32.78 22.69
C LYS A 407 -13.14 33.36 21.29
N PRO A 408 -14.15 34.22 21.06
CA PRO A 408 -14.41 34.82 19.75
C PRO A 408 -13.24 35.62 19.19
N GLN A 409 -12.49 36.30 20.08
CA GLN A 409 -11.31 37.08 19.67
C GLN A 409 -10.19 36.16 19.15
N SER A 410 -9.94 35.04 19.80
CA SER A 410 -8.91 34.09 19.39
C SER A 410 -9.24 33.43 18.05
N TRP A 411 -10.52 33.16 17.77
CA TRP A 411 -10.94 32.69 16.45
C TRP A 411 -10.76 33.76 15.38
N LEU A 412 -11.05 35.03 15.69
CA LEU A 412 -10.83 36.14 14.76
C LEU A 412 -9.35 36.30 14.40
N ASP A 413 -8.48 36.25 15.40
CA ASP A 413 -7.04 36.36 15.22
C ASP A 413 -6.52 35.17 14.39
N LEU A 414 -6.98 33.95 14.70
CA LEU A 414 -6.61 32.75 13.94
C LEU A 414 -7.13 32.76 12.50
N ALA A 415 -8.35 33.26 12.27
CA ALA A 415 -8.92 33.42 10.93
C ALA A 415 -8.09 34.39 10.08
N SER A 416 -7.65 35.50 10.69
CA SER A 416 -6.80 36.51 10.06
C SER A 416 -5.45 35.89 9.68
N ARG A 417 -4.82 35.13 10.58
CA ARG A 417 -3.55 34.47 10.30
C ARG A 417 -3.64 33.42 9.18
N TRP A 418 -4.73 32.65 9.11
CA TRP A 418 -4.96 31.71 8.00
C TRP A 418 -5.18 32.43 6.67
N LYS A 419 -5.90 33.56 6.67
CA LYS A 419 -6.07 34.40 5.47
C LYS A 419 -4.73 34.97 5.00
N ASP A 420 -3.91 35.46 5.92
CA ASP A 420 -2.58 35.99 5.62
C ASP A 420 -1.66 34.90 5.05
N TYR A 421 -1.65 33.71 5.67
CA TYR A 421 -0.93 32.55 5.15
C TYR A 421 -1.39 32.20 3.73
N ALA A 422 -2.70 32.15 3.49
CA ALA A 422 -3.28 31.85 2.18
C ALA A 422 -2.85 32.86 1.10
N SER A 423 -2.78 34.15 1.44
CA SER A 423 -2.38 35.21 0.51
C SER A 423 -0.94 35.04 -0.02
N LYS A 424 -0.08 34.37 0.76
CA LYS A 424 1.32 34.10 0.41
C LYS A 424 1.52 32.83 -0.41
N GLN A 425 0.51 31.96 -0.49
CA GLN A 425 0.62 30.69 -1.22
C GLN A 425 0.35 30.87 -2.72
N PRO A 426 1.00 30.06 -3.58
CA PRO A 426 0.62 29.98 -4.98
C PRO A 426 -0.80 29.41 -5.13
N ASP A 427 -1.43 29.66 -6.27
CA ASP A 427 -2.73 29.05 -6.57
C ASP A 427 -2.63 27.52 -6.57
N GLY A 428 -3.57 26.89 -5.88
CA GLY A 428 -3.60 25.44 -5.67
C GLY A 428 -4.16 25.06 -4.30
N THR A 429 -4.01 23.79 -3.98
CA THR A 429 -4.65 23.14 -2.82
C THR A 429 -4.27 23.79 -1.49
N ALA A 430 -3.00 24.21 -1.32
CA ALA A 430 -2.55 24.88 -0.10
C ALA A 430 -3.26 26.24 0.14
N LYS A 431 -3.37 27.07 -0.90
CA LYS A 431 -4.09 28.35 -0.83
C LYS A 431 -5.58 28.15 -0.59
N GLN A 432 -6.19 27.19 -1.28
CA GLN A 432 -7.61 26.86 -1.10
C GLN A 432 -7.90 26.34 0.30
N GLY A 433 -7.08 25.43 0.82
CA GLY A 433 -7.20 24.89 2.17
C GLY A 433 -7.00 25.95 3.26
N ALA A 434 -5.99 26.82 3.12
CA ALA A 434 -5.79 27.93 4.04
C ALA A 434 -6.95 28.92 4.04
N ASN A 435 -7.50 29.26 2.86
CA ASN A 435 -8.71 30.06 2.74
C ASN A 435 -9.91 29.35 3.41
N ALA A 436 -10.05 28.03 3.26
CA ALA A 436 -11.12 27.26 3.91
C ALA A 436 -11.01 27.30 5.45
N ALA A 437 -9.79 27.19 6.01
CA ALA A 437 -9.59 27.38 7.46
C ALA A 437 -9.92 28.80 7.92
N ALA A 438 -9.49 29.83 7.17
CA ALA A 438 -9.83 31.21 7.47
C ALA A 438 -11.35 31.41 7.51
N ARG A 439 -12.07 30.91 6.49
CA ARG A 439 -13.54 30.97 6.42
C ARG A 439 -14.19 30.31 7.63
N TYR A 440 -13.75 29.11 8.01
CA TYR A 440 -14.27 28.39 9.17
C TYR A 440 -14.15 29.21 10.46
N TRP A 441 -12.97 29.77 10.72
CA TRP A 441 -12.75 30.55 11.94
C TRP A 441 -13.49 31.88 11.93
N TYR A 442 -13.56 32.59 10.78
CA TYR A 442 -14.38 33.80 10.66
C TYR A 442 -15.86 33.50 10.92
N GLN A 443 -16.42 32.44 10.34
CA GLN A 443 -17.81 32.04 10.55
C GLN A 443 -18.12 31.76 12.03
N ARG A 444 -17.21 31.04 12.71
CA ARG A 444 -17.34 30.76 14.15
C ARG A 444 -17.27 32.05 14.98
N ALA A 445 -16.34 32.96 14.65
CA ALA A 445 -16.18 34.25 15.31
C ALA A 445 -17.41 35.16 15.14
N ILE A 446 -17.93 35.31 13.92
CA ILE A 446 -19.10 36.15 13.60
C ILE A 446 -20.33 35.76 14.43
N GLY A 447 -20.50 34.47 14.72
CA GLY A 447 -21.60 33.97 15.55
C GLY A 447 -21.58 34.46 17.00
N LYS A 448 -20.46 35.00 17.48
CA LYS A 448 -20.26 35.41 18.88
C LYS A 448 -19.68 36.82 19.06
N LEU A 449 -19.05 37.39 18.03
CA LEU A 449 -18.53 38.76 18.03
C LEU A 449 -19.65 39.80 17.98
N THR A 450 -19.34 41.02 18.41
CA THR A 450 -20.23 42.18 18.36
C THR A 450 -19.50 43.44 17.87
N GLY A 451 -20.25 44.45 17.42
CA GLY A 451 -19.68 45.75 17.07
C GLY A 451 -18.71 45.71 15.89
N LEU A 452 -17.64 46.50 15.97
CA LEU A 452 -16.68 46.68 14.88
C LEU A 452 -15.94 45.38 14.50
N ASP A 453 -15.64 44.51 15.47
CA ASP A 453 -14.92 43.26 15.20
C ASP A 453 -15.80 42.27 14.43
N LYS A 454 -17.11 42.25 14.70
CA LYS A 454 -18.05 41.48 13.88
C LYS A 454 -18.07 42.00 12.44
N LEU A 455 -18.17 43.32 12.26
CA LEU A 455 -18.17 43.93 10.92
C LEU A 455 -16.87 43.65 10.15
N ARG A 456 -15.72 43.71 10.82
CA ARG A 456 -14.41 43.34 10.25
C ARG A 456 -14.37 41.89 9.81
N ALA A 457 -14.85 40.97 10.67
CA ALA A 457 -14.91 39.55 10.37
C ALA A 457 -15.81 39.24 9.17
N GLU A 458 -17.00 39.84 9.11
CA GLU A 458 -17.94 39.70 7.98
C GLU A 458 -17.33 40.22 6.67
N THR A 459 -16.70 41.39 6.72
CA THR A 459 -16.01 41.98 5.55
C THR A 459 -14.91 41.05 5.06
N ALA A 460 -14.05 40.57 5.97
CA ALA A 460 -12.96 39.67 5.62
C ALA A 460 -13.45 38.32 5.07
N LEU A 461 -14.55 37.78 5.58
CA LEU A 461 -15.17 36.54 5.09
C LEU A 461 -15.71 36.69 3.66
N ASN A 462 -16.26 37.86 3.32
CA ASN A 462 -16.79 38.15 1.99
C ASN A 462 -15.69 38.31 0.93
N GLU A 463 -14.48 38.69 1.33
CA GLU A 463 -13.31 38.77 0.44
C GLU A 463 -12.68 37.39 0.15
N LEU A 464 -12.93 36.38 0.99
CA LEU A 464 -12.37 35.05 0.81
C LEU A 464 -13.08 34.29 -0.31
N PRO A 465 -12.33 33.64 -1.22
CA PRO A 465 -12.93 32.88 -2.31
C PRO A 465 -13.79 31.73 -1.76
N VAL A 466 -14.93 31.47 -2.43
CA VAL A 466 -15.76 30.30 -2.18
C VAL A 466 -15.34 29.22 -3.20
N ALA A 467 -14.53 28.27 -2.78
CA ALA A 467 -14.18 27.14 -3.63
C ALA A 467 -15.32 26.12 -3.58
N SER A 468 -16.10 26.01 -4.67
CA SER A 468 -17.20 25.04 -4.79
C SER A 468 -16.72 23.58 -4.73
N ASP A 469 -15.49 23.35 -5.18
CA ASP A 469 -14.95 22.00 -5.40
C ASP A 469 -13.94 21.57 -4.31
N HIS A 470 -13.67 22.43 -3.33
CA HIS A 470 -12.76 22.13 -2.23
C HIS A 470 -13.55 21.72 -0.98
N PRO A 471 -13.15 20.65 -0.27
CA PRO A 471 -13.85 20.22 0.93
C PRO A 471 -13.83 21.33 2.00
N PRO A 472 -14.98 21.67 2.61
CA PRO A 472 -15.02 22.65 3.68
C PRO A 472 -14.34 22.11 4.94
N ARG A 473 -13.81 23.00 5.79
CA ARG A 473 -13.48 22.63 7.17
C ARG A 473 -14.77 22.54 7.97
N THR A 474 -15.10 21.36 8.46
CA THR A 474 -16.21 21.13 9.38
C THR A 474 -15.67 20.76 10.76
N SER A 475 -16.37 21.16 11.83
CA SER A 475 -16.13 20.57 13.14
C SER A 475 -16.60 19.13 13.13
N SER A 476 -15.80 18.19 13.62
CA SER A 476 -16.29 16.84 13.91
C SER A 476 -17.42 16.95 14.92
N GLN A 477 -18.57 16.36 14.59
CA GLN A 477 -19.62 16.07 15.57
C GLN A 477 -19.37 14.70 16.18
#